data_AF-A0A965MM64-F1
#
_entry.id   AF-A0A965MM64-F1
#
_cell.length_a   1.000
_cell.length_b   1.000
_cell.length_c   1.000
_cell.angle_alpha   90.00
_cell.angle_beta   90.00
_cell.angle_gamma   90.00
#
_symmetry.space_group_name_H-M   'P 1'
#
loop_
_entity.id
_entity.type
_entity.pdbx_description
1 polymer ?
#
loop_
_entity_poly.entity_id
_entity_poly.type
_entity_poly.pdbx_seq_one_letter_code
_entity_poly.pdbx_strand_id
1 'polypeptide(L)' 'MASITPYKKPGSSDTHYRAFIRRTGQPAASKVFKTKREAQAWSRKIEREQDSGVQHDIKGA' A
#
# COMPACT_ATOMS: atom_id res chain seq x y z
N MET A 1 -4.97 6.79 7.31
CA MET A 1 -4.07 5.92 8.11
C MET A 1 -3.70 4.74 7.26
N ALA A 2 -2.41 4.40 7.19
CA ALA A 2 -1.95 3.19 6.55
C ALA A 2 -2.05 1.96 7.46
N SER A 3 -2.45 0.82 6.88
CA SER A 3 -2.39 -0.49 7.51
C SER A 3 -1.51 -1.44 6.71
N ILE A 4 -0.76 -2.28 7.42
CA ILE A 4 0.08 -3.31 6.82
C ILE A 4 -0.34 -4.65 7.38
N THR A 5 -0.89 -5.50 6.52
CA THR A 5 -1.40 -6.81 6.90
C THR A 5 -0.60 -7.91 6.20
N PRO A 6 -0.32 -9.04 6.88
CA PRO A 6 0.16 -10.23 6.20
C PRO A 6 -0.84 -10.63 5.13
N TYR A 7 -0.35 -10.90 3.93
CA TYR A 7 -1.14 -11.33 2.79
C TYR A 7 -0.58 -12.65 2.29
N LYS A 8 -1.44 -13.67 2.23
CA LYS A 8 -1.09 -14.95 1.65
C LYS A 8 -1.64 -14.98 0.23
N LYS A 9 -0.74 -14.89 -0.76
CA LYS A 9 -1.16 -15.00 -2.16
C LYS A 9 -1.59 -16.45 -2.41
N PRO A 10 -2.79 -16.70 -2.98
CA PRO A 10 -3.21 -18.04 -3.33
C PRO A 10 -2.16 -18.71 -4.24
N GLY A 11 -1.72 -19.92 -3.87
CA GLY A 11 -0.66 -20.64 -4.60
C GLY A 11 0.78 -20.24 -4.25
N SER A 12 1.00 -19.35 -3.27
CA SER A 12 2.35 -19.03 -2.77
C SER A 12 2.54 -19.55 -1.35
N SER A 13 3.70 -20.17 -1.11
CA SER A 13 4.20 -20.55 0.23
C SER A 13 4.75 -19.35 1.00
N ASP A 14 5.06 -18.25 0.32
CA ASP A 14 5.72 -17.09 0.91
C ASP A 14 4.74 -16.14 1.60
N THR A 15 5.16 -15.64 2.76
CA THR A 15 4.45 -14.58 3.46
C THR A 15 4.67 -13.26 2.73
N HIS A 16 3.61 -12.70 2.18
CA HIS A 16 3.62 -11.36 1.61
C HIS A 16 3.00 -10.37 2.60
N TYR A 17 3.16 -9.08 2.33
CA TYR A 17 2.64 -7.99 3.15
C TYR A 17 1.87 -7.03 2.25
N ARG A 18 0.58 -6.84 2.52
CA ARG A 18 -0.25 -5.86 1.84
C ARG A 18 -0.21 -4.55 2.62
N ALA A 19 0.19 -3.48 1.95
CA ALA A 19 -0.03 -2.12 2.42
C ALA A 19 -1.36 -1.61 1.87
N PHE A 20 -2.18 -1.02 2.74
CA PHE A 20 -3.46 -0.41 2.39
C PHE A 20 -3.54 0.98 3.01
N ILE A 21 -3.81 1.99 2.18
CA ILE A 21 -3.91 3.38 2.60
C ILE A 21 -5.30 3.88 2.27
N ARG A 22 -6.00 4.35 3.31
CA ARG A 22 -7.29 5.02 3.18
C ARG A 22 -7.22 6.37 3.88
N ARG A 23 -7.51 7.42 3.11
CA ARG A 23 -7.61 8.81 3.57
C ARG A 23 -8.92 9.39 3.03
N THR A 24 -9.67 10.07 3.88
CA THR A 24 -10.97 10.65 3.51
C THR A 24 -10.75 11.69 2.40
N GLY A 25 -11.56 11.64 1.33
CA GLY A 25 -11.43 12.53 0.18
C GLY A 25 -10.35 12.13 -0.83
N GLN A 26 -9.68 10.99 -0.66
CA GLN A 26 -8.68 10.46 -1.58
C GLN A 26 -9.02 8.99 -1.95
N PRO A 27 -8.78 8.56 -3.20
CA PRO A 27 -8.78 7.16 -3.59
C PRO A 27 -7.96 6.27 -2.65
N ALA A 28 -8.49 5.09 -2.34
CA ALA A 28 -7.76 4.10 -1.58
C ALA A 28 -6.61 3.54 -2.42
N ALA A 29 -5.42 3.43 -1.83
CA ALA A 29 -4.25 2.84 -2.48
C ALA A 29 -3.91 1.52 -1.81
N SER A 30 -3.63 0.47 -2.60
CA SER A 30 -3.19 -0.81 -2.03
C SER A 30 -2.14 -1.49 -2.89
N LYS A 31 -1.14 -2.11 -2.24
CA LYS A 31 -0.08 -2.84 -2.92
C LYS A 31 0.50 -3.96 -2.05
N VAL A 32 0.88 -5.07 -2.67
CA VAL A 32 1.46 -6.25 -2.00
C VAL A 32 2.97 -6.27 -2.21
N PHE A 33 3.69 -6.60 -1.15
CA PHE A 33 5.16 -6.66 -1.09
C PHE A 33 5.62 -8.01 -0.52
N LYS A 34 6.87 -8.38 -0.81
CA LYS A 34 7.46 -9.59 -0.23
C LYS A 34 7.86 -9.37 1.22
N THR A 35 8.26 -8.14 1.58
CA THR A 35 8.71 -7.83 2.94
C THR A 35 7.88 -6.74 3.59
N LYS A 36 7.77 -6.81 4.92
CA LYS A 36 7.10 -5.78 5.74
C LYS A 36 7.77 -4.40 5.59
N ARG A 37 9.10 -4.39 5.44
CA ARG A 37 9.89 -3.16 5.29
C ARG A 37 9.57 -2.43 3.99
N GLU A 38 9.44 -3.13 2.89
CA GLU A 38 9.02 -2.55 1.61
C GLU A 38 7.60 -1.98 1.69
N ALA A 39 6.68 -2.72 2.32
CA ALA A 39 5.31 -2.25 2.55
C ALA A 39 5.28 -0.95 3.36
N GLN A 40 6.11 -0.85 4.41
CA GLN A 40 6.24 0.38 5.23
C GLN A 40 6.82 1.54 4.43
N ALA A 41 7.89 1.30 3.67
CA ALA A 41 8.54 2.34 2.88
C ALA A 41 7.62 2.90 1.79
N TRP A 42 6.93 2.02 1.06
CA TRP A 42 5.93 2.42 0.07
C TRP A 42 4.78 3.18 0.74
N SER A 43 4.31 2.70 1.89
CA SER A 43 3.22 3.34 2.58
C SER A 43 3.51 4.80 2.93
N ARG A 44 4.69 5.06 3.52
CA ARG A 44 5.14 6.42 3.87
C ARG A 44 5.30 7.30 2.64
N LYS A 45 5.76 6.73 1.52
CA LYS A 45 5.90 7.45 0.25
C LYS A 45 4.54 7.91 -0.27
N ILE A 46 3.55 7.01 -0.32
CA ILE A 46 2.19 7.35 -0.78
C ILE A 46 1.51 8.34 0.17
N GLU A 47 1.67 8.19 1.48
CA GLU A 47 1.13 9.16 2.44
C GLU A 47 1.70 10.57 2.20
N ARG A 48 2.99 10.68 1.88
CA ARG A 48 3.64 11.94 1.53
C ARG A 48 3.15 12.49 0.17
N GLU A 49 2.97 11.63 -0.83
CA GLU A 49 2.44 12.02 -2.14
C GLU A 49 1.00 12.56 -2.01
N GLN A 50 0.15 11.87 -1.25
CA GLN A 50 -1.21 12.33 -0.94
C GLN A 50 -1.24 13.66 -0.16
N ASP A 51 -0.25 13.90 0.70
CA ASP A 51 -0.15 15.16 1.45
C ASP A 51 0.32 16.33 0.56
N SER A 52 1.18 16.05 -0.41
CA SER A 52 1.67 17.05 -1.39
C SER A 52 0.69 17.35 -2.54
N GLY A 53 -0.43 16.64 -2.63
CA GLY A 53 -1.42 16.81 -3.72
C GLY A 53 -0.95 16.27 -5.08
N VAL A 54 0.21 15.62 -5.16
CA VAL A 54 0.74 15.01 -6.39
C VAL A 54 0.17 13.60 -6.50
N GLN A 55 -1.04 13.51 -7.03
CA GLN A 55 -1.69 12.23 -7.23
C GLN A 55 -1.36 11.70 -8.63
N HIS A 56 -0.27 10.93 -8.75
CA HIS A 56 -0.10 10.08 -9.93
C HIS A 56 -1.16 8.98 -9.87
N ASP A 57 -2.02 8.93 -10.89
CA ASP A 57 -3.08 7.94 -11.10
C ASP A 57 -2.66 6.54 -10.59
N ILE A 58 -3.13 6.20 -9.39
CA ILE A 58 -2.97 4.86 -8.82
C ILE A 58 -4.21 4.06 -9.25
N LYS A 59 -4.47 3.97 -10.56
CA LYS A 59 -5.43 3.00 -11.07
C LYS A 59 -4.82 1.61 -10.94
N GLY A 60 -5.56 0.72 -10.31
CA GLY A 60 -5.20 -0.69 -10.31
C GLY A 60 -6.12 -1.56 -9.48
N ALA A 61 -7.13 -2.10 -10.17
CA ALA A 61 -8.10 -3.14 -9.82
C ALA A 61 -9.39 -2.68 -9.09
#